data_AF-A0A815VEH6-F1
#
_entry.id   AF-A0A815VEH6-F1
#
_cell.length_a   1.000
_cell.length_b   1.000
_cell.length_c   1.000
_cell.angle_alpha   90.00
_cell.angle_beta   90.00
_cell.angle_gamma   90.00
#
_symmetry.space_group_name_H-M   'P 1'
#
loop_
_entity.id
_entity.type
_entity.pdbx_description
1 polymer ?
#
loop_
_entity_poly.entity_id
_entity_poly.type
_entity_poly.pdbx_seq_one_letter_code
_entity_poly.pdbx_strand_id
1 'polypeptide(L)'
;MTTSKGSTALKLTTAKSSTTTTTTTKEPGLISLDYIYGFVYGVYNTSISQNSQELQYGDGFGCSPIDQTAVRACDGDISTKYLTFRECNRGEIRIDCGLNTGFYMILKRGASLVTGLQICTADDYPQRDPLTMSLEG
;
A
#
# COMPACT_ATOMS: atom_id res chain seq x y z
N MET A 1 13.13 59.73 -49.42
CA MET A 1 13.52 59.46 -48.02
C MET A 1 12.67 58.33 -47.50
N THR A 2 13.36 57.33 -46.95
CA THR A 2 12.95 55.95 -46.69
C THR A 2 11.88 55.80 -45.60
N THR A 3 10.83 55.03 -45.88
CA THR A 3 9.90 54.49 -44.87
C THR A 3 10.43 53.13 -44.40
N SER A 4 10.68 52.97 -43.10
CA SER A 4 11.08 51.70 -42.49
C SER A 4 9.86 50.81 -42.26
N LYS A 5 9.90 49.58 -42.77
CA LYS A 5 8.95 48.52 -42.41
C LYS A 5 9.57 47.68 -41.30
N GLY A 6 8.97 47.70 -40.11
CA GLY A 6 9.31 46.81 -39.01
C GLY A 6 9.01 45.36 -39.40
N SER A 7 10.04 44.51 -39.36
CA SER A 7 9.91 43.06 -39.54
C SER A 7 9.76 42.41 -38.17
N THR A 8 8.56 41.92 -37.87
CA THR A 8 8.29 41.12 -36.67
C THR A 8 8.78 39.71 -36.93
N ALA A 9 9.86 39.30 -36.27
CA ALA A 9 10.38 37.94 -36.36
C ALA A 9 9.41 36.95 -35.66
N LEU A 10 8.87 35.99 -36.41
CA LEU A 10 8.12 34.85 -35.86
C LEU A 10 9.11 33.88 -35.19
N LYS A 11 8.97 33.72 -33.87
CA LYS A 11 9.78 32.80 -33.06
C LYS A 11 9.28 31.37 -33.23
N LEU A 12 9.97 30.58 -34.05
CA LEU A 12 9.71 29.15 -34.21
C LEU A 12 10.06 28.43 -32.90
N THR A 13 9.05 27.97 -32.17
CA THR A 13 9.24 27.22 -30.92
C THR A 13 9.09 25.74 -31.23
N THR A 14 10.20 25.00 -31.23
CA THR A 14 10.21 23.55 -31.42
C THR A 14 9.56 22.88 -30.20
N ALA A 15 8.33 22.40 -30.34
CA ALA A 15 7.71 21.55 -29.33
C ALA A 15 8.39 20.17 -29.35
N LYS A 16 9.07 19.82 -28.26
CA LYS A 16 9.68 18.50 -28.08
C LYS A 16 8.56 17.51 -27.72
N SER A 17 8.14 16.69 -28.67
CA SER A 17 7.17 15.62 -28.45
C SER A 17 7.82 14.54 -27.58
N SER A 18 7.32 14.36 -26.36
CA SER A 18 7.70 13.26 -25.48
C SER A 18 6.73 12.11 -25.71
N THR A 19 7.16 11.09 -26.43
CA THR A 19 6.41 9.84 -26.57
C THR A 19 6.52 9.05 -25.26
N THR A 20 5.46 9.05 -24.45
CA THR A 20 5.34 8.14 -23.32
C THR A 20 4.96 6.76 -23.85
N THR A 21 5.93 5.84 -23.89
CA THR A 21 5.67 4.43 -24.18
C THR A 21 5.01 3.79 -22.96
N THR A 22 3.70 3.56 -23.02
CA THR A 22 2.99 2.75 -22.02
C THR A 22 3.27 1.28 -22.33
N THR A 23 4.19 0.67 -21.60
CA THR A 23 4.39 -0.78 -21.62
C THR A 23 3.35 -1.41 -20.70
N THR A 24 2.26 -1.95 -21.26
CA THR A 24 1.33 -2.77 -20.49
C THR A 24 1.94 -4.16 -20.32
N THR A 25 2.67 -4.38 -19.24
CA THR A 25 3.01 -5.75 -18.82
C THR A 25 1.69 -6.38 -18.37
N LYS A 26 1.24 -7.43 -19.08
CA LYS A 26 0.18 -8.30 -18.58
C LYS A 26 0.62 -8.79 -17.21
N GLU A 27 -0.06 -8.32 -16.17
CA GLU A 27 0.19 -8.74 -14.81
C GLU A 27 0.15 -10.28 -14.79
N PRO A 28 1.16 -10.97 -14.20
CA PRO A 28 1.08 -12.41 -14.03
C PRO A 28 -0.26 -12.70 -13.35
N GLY A 29 -1.13 -13.42 -14.05
CA GLY A 29 -2.54 -13.54 -13.67
C GLY A 29 -2.66 -13.83 -12.19
N LEU A 30 -3.36 -12.95 -11.47
CA LEU A 30 -3.57 -13.06 -10.03
C LEU A 30 -4.09 -14.46 -9.73
N ILE A 31 -3.22 -15.29 -9.16
CA ILE A 31 -3.62 -16.60 -8.66
C ILE A 31 -4.57 -16.30 -7.50
N SER A 32 -5.75 -16.94 -7.50
CA SER A 32 -6.75 -16.76 -6.45
C SER A 32 -6.09 -16.84 -5.07
N LEU A 33 -6.36 -15.84 -4.24
CA LEU A 33 -5.79 -15.69 -2.90
C LEU A 33 -6.20 -16.88 -2.02
N ASP A 34 -7.39 -17.45 -2.22
CA ASP A 34 -7.86 -18.69 -1.57
C ASP A 34 -7.03 -19.93 -1.92
N TYR A 35 -6.35 -19.92 -3.07
CA TYR A 35 -5.48 -21.00 -3.54
C TYR A 35 -4.06 -20.89 -2.96
N ILE A 36 -3.61 -19.69 -2.60
CA ILE A 36 -2.25 -19.45 -2.08
C ILE A 36 -2.24 -19.34 -0.56
N TYR A 37 -3.25 -18.70 0.03
CA TYR A 37 -3.28 -18.34 1.45
C TYR A 37 -4.23 -19.23 2.25
N GLY A 38 -3.75 -19.65 3.41
CA GLY A 38 -4.46 -20.38 4.45
C GLY A 38 -5.29 -19.43 5.27
N PHE A 39 -4.56 -18.64 6.06
CA PHE A 39 -5.10 -17.67 6.98
C PHE A 39 -4.20 -16.44 6.98
N VAL A 40 -4.80 -15.27 7.17
CA VAL A 40 -4.11 -13.98 7.30
C VAL A 40 -4.50 -13.40 8.64
N TYR A 41 -3.50 -13.12 9.48
CA TYR A 41 -3.69 -12.65 10.84
C TYR A 41 -2.97 -11.32 11.04
N GLY A 42 -3.65 -10.39 11.71
CA GLY A 42 -3.04 -9.13 12.12
C GLY A 42 -2.11 -9.33 13.31
N VAL A 43 -1.03 -8.56 13.37
CA VAL A 43 -0.09 -8.59 14.50
C VAL A 43 0.30 -7.19 14.95
N TYR A 44 0.71 -7.09 16.21
CA TYR A 44 1.28 -5.89 16.81
C TYR A 44 2.53 -6.21 17.62
N ASN A 45 3.18 -5.14 18.11
CA ASN A 45 4.48 -5.21 18.75
C ASN A 45 5.54 -5.78 17.79
N THR A 46 5.40 -5.44 16.51
CA THR A 46 6.34 -5.89 15.49
C THR A 46 7.66 -5.15 15.68
N SER A 47 8.74 -5.90 15.62
CA SER A 47 10.11 -5.40 15.61
C SER A 47 10.93 -6.44 14.88
N ILE A 48 11.93 -5.99 14.12
CA ILE A 48 12.73 -6.88 13.29
C ILE A 48 13.32 -8.00 14.15
N SER A 49 13.17 -9.25 13.70
CA SER A 49 13.69 -10.44 14.39
C SER A 49 13.14 -10.67 15.81
N GLN A 50 12.03 -10.02 16.20
CA GLN A 50 11.38 -10.23 17.50
C GLN A 50 10.00 -10.87 17.37
N ASN A 51 9.54 -11.48 18.46
CA ASN A 51 8.22 -12.08 18.52
C ASN A 51 7.14 -11.00 18.49
N SER A 52 6.21 -11.15 17.56
CA SER A 52 5.00 -10.32 17.48
C SER A 52 3.85 -10.97 18.26
N GLN A 53 2.82 -10.20 18.59
CA GLN A 53 1.60 -10.69 19.22
C GLN A 53 0.42 -10.57 18.25
N GLU A 54 -0.53 -11.51 18.31
CA GLU A 54 -1.72 -11.50 17.47
C GLU A 54 -2.67 -10.36 17.88
N LEU A 55 -3.19 -9.61 16.90
CA LEU A 55 -4.17 -8.56 17.11
C LEU A 55 -5.54 -9.14 17.48
N GLN A 56 -6.25 -8.42 18.34
CA GLN A 56 -7.64 -8.72 18.66
C GLN A 56 -8.60 -8.00 17.70
N TYR A 57 -9.85 -8.43 17.67
CA TYR A 57 -10.90 -7.76 16.92
C TYR A 57 -11.67 -6.78 17.81
N GLY A 58 -11.85 -5.56 17.34
CA GLY A 58 -12.56 -4.50 18.06
C GLY A 58 -12.10 -3.09 17.70
N ASP A 59 -12.62 -2.13 18.44
CA ASP A 59 -12.43 -0.68 18.20
C ASP A 59 -11.43 -0.03 19.18
N GLY A 60 -10.81 -0.82 20.05
CA GLY A 60 -9.93 -0.34 21.12
C GLY A 60 -8.44 -0.48 20.81
N PHE A 61 -7.65 -0.20 21.84
CA PHE A 61 -6.19 -0.38 21.82
C PHE A 61 -5.82 -1.80 21.40
N GLY A 62 -4.84 -1.92 20.49
CA GLY A 62 -4.37 -3.23 20.03
C GLY A 62 -5.39 -4.03 19.21
N CYS A 63 -6.43 -3.38 18.69
CA CYS A 63 -7.48 -4.03 17.93
C CYS A 63 -7.54 -3.59 16.46
N SER A 64 -8.14 -4.46 15.65
CA SER A 64 -8.57 -4.18 14.29
C SER A 64 -10.10 -4.25 14.22
N PRO A 65 -10.80 -3.30 13.56
CA PRO A 65 -12.24 -3.39 13.35
C PRO A 65 -12.63 -4.70 12.67
N ILE A 66 -13.77 -5.27 13.05
CA ILE A 66 -14.23 -6.58 12.55
C ILE A 66 -14.41 -6.63 11.02
N ASP A 67 -14.61 -5.48 10.38
CA ASP A 67 -14.80 -5.32 8.95
C ASP A 67 -13.51 -4.91 8.21
N GLN A 68 -12.45 -4.56 8.94
CA GLN A 68 -11.18 -4.05 8.41
C GLN A 68 -9.98 -4.88 8.92
N THR A 69 -10.17 -6.20 9.01
CA THR A 69 -9.16 -7.15 9.48
C THR A 69 -8.05 -7.38 8.45
N ALA A 70 -6.97 -8.07 8.84
CA ALA A 70 -5.83 -8.33 7.98
C ALA A 70 -6.19 -9.07 6.68
N VAL A 71 -7.29 -9.84 6.66
CA VAL A 71 -7.79 -10.49 5.45
C VAL A 71 -8.11 -9.48 4.35
N ARG A 72 -8.55 -8.26 4.71
CA ARG A 72 -8.84 -7.17 3.76
C ARG A 72 -7.61 -6.64 3.03
N ALA A 73 -6.41 -6.84 3.56
CA ALA A 73 -5.18 -6.51 2.83
C ALA A 73 -4.88 -7.52 1.71
N CYS A 74 -5.56 -8.67 1.69
CA CYS A 74 -5.25 -9.82 0.85
C CYS A 74 -6.50 -10.42 0.18
N ASP A 75 -7.61 -9.69 0.07
CA ASP A 75 -8.85 -10.17 -0.55
C ASP A 75 -8.98 -9.77 -2.04
N GLY A 76 -8.02 -9.01 -2.57
CA GLY A 76 -7.98 -8.60 -3.97
C GLY A 76 -8.95 -7.47 -4.30
N ASP A 77 -9.61 -6.90 -3.30
CA ASP A 77 -10.54 -5.78 -3.45
C ASP A 77 -9.90 -4.49 -2.94
N ILE A 78 -9.50 -3.61 -3.87
CA ILE A 78 -8.90 -2.30 -3.55
C ILE A 78 -9.85 -1.33 -2.85
N SER A 79 -11.14 -1.65 -2.76
CA SER A 79 -12.13 -0.84 -2.02
C SER A 79 -12.21 -1.22 -0.54
N THR A 80 -11.61 -2.34 -0.13
CA THR A 80 -11.46 -2.72 1.27
C THR A 80 -10.05 -2.43 1.78
N LYS A 81 -9.88 -2.39 3.10
CA LYS A 81 -8.60 -2.11 3.73
C LYS A 81 -8.43 -2.85 5.05
N TYR A 82 -7.18 -3.11 5.38
CA TYR A 82 -6.79 -3.48 6.72
C TYR A 82 -6.48 -2.23 7.55
N LEU A 83 -7.09 -2.13 8.73
CA LEU A 83 -6.85 -1.07 9.69
C LEU A 83 -6.55 -1.66 11.06
N THR A 84 -5.60 -1.06 11.76
CA THR A 84 -5.28 -1.37 13.14
C THR A 84 -5.09 -0.10 13.95
N PHE A 85 -5.72 -0.04 15.11
CA PHE A 85 -5.63 1.13 15.97
C PHE A 85 -4.39 1.10 16.85
N ARG A 86 -3.91 -0.09 17.26
CA ARG A 86 -2.80 -0.29 18.21
C ARG A 86 -2.77 0.75 19.33
N GLU A 87 -1.93 1.79 19.23
CA GLU A 87 -1.74 2.85 20.24
C GLU A 87 -2.90 3.87 20.33
N CYS A 88 -4.04 3.59 19.71
CA CYS A 88 -5.17 4.50 19.66
C CYS A 88 -6.50 3.77 19.84
N ASN A 89 -7.54 4.54 20.09
CA ASN A 89 -8.93 4.10 19.99
C ASN A 89 -9.56 4.57 18.68
N ARG A 90 -10.70 3.99 18.33
CA ARG A 90 -11.51 4.46 17.20
C ARG A 90 -11.83 5.95 17.31
N GLY A 91 -11.60 6.66 16.20
CA GLY A 91 -11.85 8.10 16.08
C GLY A 91 -10.68 8.99 16.49
N GLU A 92 -9.61 8.42 17.06
CA GLU A 92 -8.37 9.16 17.31
C GLU A 92 -7.54 9.27 16.03
N ILE A 93 -7.13 10.50 15.70
CA ILE A 93 -6.28 10.80 14.55
C ILE A 93 -4.92 11.23 15.10
N ARG A 94 -4.08 10.25 15.43
CA ARG A 94 -2.69 10.46 15.88
C ARG A 94 -1.74 9.79 14.90
N ILE A 95 -0.55 10.36 14.73
CA ILE A 95 0.44 9.85 13.77
C ILE A 95 1.02 8.48 14.17
N ASP A 96 0.94 8.14 15.45
CA ASP A 96 1.51 6.92 16.04
C ASP A 96 0.52 5.76 16.18
N CYS A 97 -0.77 5.93 15.83
CA CYS A 97 -1.63 4.75 15.79
C CYS A 97 -1.09 3.74 14.77
N GLY A 98 -1.36 2.46 14.96
CA GLY A 98 -0.91 1.43 14.04
C GLY A 98 0.62 1.31 13.82
N LEU A 99 1.48 2.05 14.53
CA LEU A 99 2.93 1.81 14.48
C LEU A 99 3.27 0.42 15.00
N ASN A 100 4.33 -0.21 14.49
CA ASN A 100 4.76 -1.54 14.93
C ASN A 100 3.62 -2.58 14.85
N THR A 101 2.88 -2.50 13.74
CA THR A 101 1.86 -3.49 13.37
C THR A 101 2.21 -4.10 12.02
N GLY A 102 1.50 -5.17 11.70
CA GLY A 102 1.58 -5.81 10.40
C GLY A 102 0.56 -6.91 10.31
N PHE A 103 0.83 -7.86 9.42
CA PHE A 103 0.11 -9.12 9.33
C PHE A 103 1.08 -10.20 8.89
N TYR A 104 0.74 -11.45 9.19
CA TYR A 104 1.40 -12.60 8.61
C TYR A 104 0.37 -13.49 7.93
N MET A 105 0.86 -14.36 7.06
CA MET A 105 0.02 -15.28 6.32
C MET A 105 0.65 -16.67 6.28
N ILE A 106 -0.20 -17.69 6.37
CA ILE A 106 0.22 -19.08 6.25
C ILE A 106 -0.02 -19.50 4.80
N LEU A 107 1.02 -19.93 4.09
CA LEU A 107 0.89 -20.40 2.71
C LEU A 107 0.35 -21.83 2.65
N LYS A 108 -0.76 -22.06 1.91
CA LYS A 108 -1.30 -23.42 1.69
C LYS A 108 -0.36 -24.29 0.85
N ARG A 109 0.37 -23.66 -0.07
CA ARG A 109 1.27 -24.33 -1.03
C ARG A 109 2.66 -24.67 -0.47
N GLY A 110 2.89 -24.43 0.83
CA GLY A 110 4.21 -24.54 1.45
C GLY A 110 5.14 -23.36 1.15
N ALA A 111 6.40 -23.50 1.54
CA ALA A 111 7.42 -22.46 1.38
C ALA A 111 7.55 -22.02 -0.09
N SER A 112 7.59 -20.71 -0.30
CA SER A 112 7.67 -20.10 -1.62
C SER A 112 8.65 -18.93 -1.60
N LEU A 113 9.34 -18.70 -2.72
CA LEU A 113 10.23 -17.55 -2.86
C LEU A 113 9.40 -16.28 -3.14
N VAL A 114 9.58 -15.24 -2.33
CA VAL A 114 9.01 -13.92 -2.60
C VAL A 114 9.91 -13.20 -3.62
N THR A 115 9.36 -12.93 -4.81
CA THR A 115 10.08 -12.24 -5.90
C THR A 115 9.72 -10.75 -6.00
N GLY A 116 8.68 -10.32 -5.29
CA GLY A 116 8.23 -8.94 -5.26
C GLY A 116 7.07 -8.77 -4.28
N LEU A 117 6.84 -7.53 -3.87
CA LEU A 117 5.72 -7.14 -3.02
C LEU A 117 5.08 -5.87 -3.59
N GLN A 118 3.76 -5.88 -3.68
CA GLN A 118 2.95 -4.73 -4.07
C GLN A 118 1.92 -4.50 -2.98
N ILE A 119 1.77 -3.24 -2.58
CA ILE A 119 0.84 -2.81 -1.53
C ILE A 119 0.09 -1.60 -2.06
N CYS A 120 -1.20 -1.51 -1.73
CA CYS A 120 -2.01 -0.32 -1.89
C CYS A 120 -2.39 0.18 -0.49
N THR A 121 -2.23 1.48 -0.25
CA THR A 121 -2.66 2.11 1.00
C THR A 121 -4.08 2.64 0.83
N ALA A 122 -4.79 2.80 1.95
CA ALA A 122 -6.16 3.30 1.93
C ALA A 122 -6.23 4.80 1.58
N ASP A 123 -5.14 5.55 1.81
CA ASP A 123 -5.00 6.99 1.55
C ASP A 123 -6.08 7.89 2.22
N ASP A 124 -6.83 7.34 3.18
CA ASP A 124 -7.82 8.09 3.96
C ASP A 124 -7.17 8.94 5.05
N TYR A 125 -6.02 8.48 5.57
CA TYR A 125 -5.11 9.25 6.43
C TYR A 125 -3.67 9.11 5.94
N PRO A 126 -3.23 9.90 4.93
CA PRO A 126 -1.95 9.70 4.25
C PRO A 126 -0.72 9.74 5.18
N GLN A 127 -0.83 10.45 6.32
CA GLN A 127 0.23 10.51 7.34
C GLN A 127 0.47 9.18 8.07
N ARG A 128 -0.43 8.20 7.89
CA ARG A 128 -0.43 6.88 8.54
C ARG A 128 -0.07 5.76 7.59
N ASP A 129 0.06 6.08 6.31
CA ASP A 129 0.49 5.13 5.31
C ASP A 129 1.92 4.63 5.64
N PRO A 130 2.20 3.33 5.44
CA PRO A 130 3.51 2.78 5.79
C PRO A 130 4.65 3.45 5.00
N LEU A 131 5.55 4.13 5.73
CA LEU A 131 6.78 4.67 5.15
C LEU A 131 7.88 3.60 5.02
N THR A 132 7.90 2.66 5.96
CA THR A 132 8.88 1.57 6.04
C THR A 132 8.19 0.28 6.45
N MET A 133 8.64 -0.85 5.89
CA MET A 133 8.16 -2.18 6.24
C MET A 133 9.35 -3.15 6.33
N SER A 134 9.23 -4.16 7.18
CA SER A 134 10.06 -5.35 7.13
C SER A 134 9.26 -6.50 6.52
N LEU A 135 9.93 -7.34 5.74
CA LEU A 135 9.39 -8.58 5.21
C LEU A 135 10.23 -9.74 5.77
N GLU A 136 9.57 -10.66 6.46
CA GLU A 136 10.18 -11.80 7.15
C GLU A 136 9.36 -13.07 6.84
N GLY A 137 10.02 -14.24 6.80
CA GLY A 137 9.41 -15.53 6.48
C GLY A 137 10.39 -16.69 6.63
#